data_AF-A0A0D2ZXY1-F1
#
_entry.id   AF-A0A0D2ZXY1-F1
#
_cell.length_a   1.000
_cell.length_b   1.000
_cell.length_c   1.000
_cell.angle_alpha   90.00
_cell.angle_beta   90.00
_cell.angle_gamma   90.00
#
_symmetry.space_group_name_H-M   'P 1'
#
loop_
_entity.id
_entity.type
_entity.pdbx_description
1 polymer ?
#
loop_
_entity_poly.entity_id
_entity_poly.type
_entity_poly.pdbx_seq_one_letter_code
_entity_poly.pdbx_strand_id
1 'polypeptide(L)'
;MFVAPWFTAHMQGKGRSFKAARRKTGVAGDAKITNYLTRPRQRWGMEVDRLYTPMIWGGTHWVGLCISLSDWAIYVFDPNPLGKTIEQVEELLEPVSTMLPYVAKKVCPAAAVGERAQVPFRVERVTGLYVNRRSGDCGPVAVKFLEMHATGDRKPTMAGLTDDLVDIFRKHYAMDIYRGVVVPLYLR
;
A
#
# COMPACT_ATOMS: atom_id res chain seq x y z
N MET A 1 2.74 9.68 1.15
CA MET A 1 3.30 9.19 2.43
C MET A 1 3.42 7.67 2.39
N PHE A 2 4.53 7.11 2.85
CA PHE A 2 4.63 5.66 3.07
C PHE A 2 4.05 5.31 4.44
N VAL A 3 3.16 4.31 4.47
CA VAL A 3 2.58 3.77 5.70
C VAL A 3 2.98 2.32 5.88
N ALA A 4 3.09 1.91 7.15
CA ALA A 4 3.58 0.59 7.51
C ALA A 4 2.59 -0.53 7.10
N PRO A 5 3.09 -1.77 6.84
CA PRO A 5 2.26 -2.89 6.39
C PRO A 5 1.09 -3.24 7.32
N TRP A 6 1.20 -2.92 8.62
CA TRP A 6 0.11 -3.16 9.56
C TRP A 6 -1.17 -2.39 9.18
N PHE A 7 -1.06 -1.29 8.43
CA PHE A 7 -2.19 -0.46 8.01
C PHE A 7 -3.21 -1.26 7.18
N THR A 8 -2.74 -1.97 6.16
CA THR A 8 -3.59 -2.83 5.31
C THR A 8 -3.98 -4.10 6.04
N ALA A 9 -3.06 -4.72 6.79
CA ALA A 9 -3.35 -5.90 7.60
C ALA A 9 -4.46 -5.66 8.63
N HIS A 10 -4.50 -4.47 9.24
CA HIS A 10 -5.55 -4.08 10.19
C HIS A 10 -6.92 -3.98 9.51
N MET A 11 -7.00 -3.43 8.30
CA MET A 11 -8.25 -3.39 7.53
C MET A 11 -8.68 -4.78 7.08
N GLN A 12 -7.75 -5.62 6.61
CA GLN A 12 -8.03 -7.03 6.30
C GLN A 12 -8.60 -7.77 7.51
N GLY A 13 -7.97 -7.64 8.68
CA GLY A 13 -8.42 -8.26 9.92
C GLY A 13 -9.80 -7.78 10.39
N LYS A 14 -10.18 -6.54 10.05
CA LYS A 14 -11.49 -5.96 10.41
C LYS A 14 -12.58 -6.20 9.37
N GLY A 15 -12.28 -6.69 8.17
CA GLY A 15 -13.24 -6.81 7.07
C GLY A 15 -14.57 -7.48 7.46
N ARG A 16 -14.52 -8.62 8.16
CA ARG A 16 -15.73 -9.33 8.63
C ARG A 16 -16.56 -8.48 9.61
N SER A 17 -15.91 -7.90 10.61
CA SER A 17 -16.57 -7.04 11.60
C SER A 17 -17.14 -5.77 10.95
N PHE A 18 -16.43 -5.22 9.96
CA PHE A 18 -16.86 -4.06 9.20
C PHE A 18 -18.12 -4.40 8.40
N LYS A 19 -18.17 -5.54 7.69
CA LYS A 19 -19.37 -6.01 6.97
C LYS A 19 -20.57 -6.20 7.88
N ALA A 20 -20.38 -6.82 9.05
CA ALA A 20 -21.46 -7.07 10.00
C ALA A 20 -21.96 -5.81 10.72
N ALA A 21 -21.11 -4.79 10.89
CA ALA A 21 -21.46 -3.62 11.69
C ALA A 21 -22.60 -2.78 11.09
N ARG A 22 -23.60 -2.43 11.91
CA ARG A 22 -24.60 -1.41 11.57
C ARG A 22 -23.97 -0.01 11.47
N ARG A 23 -23.06 0.32 12.39
CA ARG A 23 -22.32 1.59 12.41
C ARG A 23 -20.88 1.41 11.95
N LYS A 24 -20.66 1.46 10.62
CA LYS A 24 -19.35 1.29 9.97
C LYS A 24 -18.26 2.23 10.49
N THR A 25 -18.63 3.47 10.83
CA THR A 25 -17.69 4.49 11.33
C THR A 25 -16.98 4.10 12.63
N GLY A 26 -17.60 3.25 13.46
CA GLY A 26 -16.97 2.77 14.70
C GLY A 26 -15.82 1.80 14.43
N VAL A 27 -15.93 0.99 13.37
CA VAL A 27 -14.92 -0.01 13.01
C VAL A 27 -13.76 0.62 12.23
N ALA A 28 -14.09 1.47 11.24
CA ALA A 28 -13.11 2.17 10.41
C ALA A 28 -12.43 3.34 11.14
N GLY A 29 -13.12 3.97 12.09
CA GLY A 29 -12.61 5.12 12.84
C GLY A 29 -11.63 4.77 13.97
N ASP A 30 -10.88 3.68 13.85
CA ASP A 30 -9.90 3.25 14.84
C ASP A 30 -8.87 4.36 15.14
N ALA A 31 -8.58 4.60 16.42
CA ALA A 31 -7.66 5.65 16.84
C ALA A 31 -6.24 5.44 16.29
N LYS A 32 -5.79 4.19 16.17
CA LYS A 32 -4.47 3.85 15.64
C LYS A 32 -4.34 4.27 14.17
N ILE A 33 -5.35 3.98 13.36
CA ILE A 33 -5.39 4.39 11.94
C ILE A 33 -5.49 5.90 11.84
N THR A 34 -6.47 6.49 12.53
CA THR A 34 -6.75 7.93 12.39
C THR A 34 -5.57 8.78 12.84
N ASN A 35 -4.94 8.45 13.98
CA ASN A 35 -3.73 9.14 14.45
C ASN A 35 -2.54 8.94 13.51
N TYR A 36 -2.45 7.80 12.81
CA TYR A 36 -1.37 7.58 11.85
C TYR A 36 -1.51 8.50 10.64
N LEU A 37 -2.74 8.71 10.17
CA LEU A 37 -3.04 9.50 8.98
C LEU A 37 -3.15 11.00 9.25
N THR A 38 -3.21 11.43 10.52
CA THR A 38 -3.27 12.84 10.92
C THR A 38 -1.95 13.36 11.52
N ARG A 39 -0.85 12.62 11.35
CA ARG A 39 0.47 13.07 11.83
C ARG A 39 0.84 14.43 11.22
N PRO A 40 1.37 15.38 12.03
CA PRO A 40 1.76 16.70 11.52
C PRO A 40 2.71 16.61 10.33
N ARG A 41 2.51 17.47 9.33
CA ARG A 41 3.30 17.55 8.07
C ARG A 41 3.14 16.36 7.12
N GLN A 42 2.28 15.38 7.44
CA GLN A 42 1.97 14.24 6.59
C GLN A 42 0.48 13.86 6.62
N ARG A 43 -0.40 14.81 6.92
CA ARG A 43 -1.85 14.64 7.02
C ARG A 43 -2.44 14.26 5.67
N TRP A 44 -3.13 13.12 5.64
CA TRP A 44 -3.79 12.63 4.45
C TRP A 44 -4.95 13.53 4.04
N GLY A 45 -5.03 13.86 2.75
CA GLY A 45 -6.01 14.79 2.20
C GLY A 45 -5.75 16.27 2.48
N MET A 46 -4.62 16.59 3.12
CA MET A 46 -4.17 17.97 3.33
C MET A 46 -2.75 18.18 2.77
N GLU A 47 -1.76 17.51 3.35
CA GLU A 47 -0.35 17.62 2.94
C GLU A 47 0.03 16.56 1.91
N VAL A 48 -0.62 15.41 1.98
CA VAL A 48 -0.35 14.29 1.08
C VAL A 48 -1.67 13.76 0.51
N ASP A 49 -1.66 13.52 -0.80
CA ASP A 49 -2.78 12.90 -1.51
C ASP A 49 -2.70 11.36 -1.47
N ARG A 50 -1.47 10.82 -1.62
CA ARG A 50 -1.22 9.40 -1.83
C ARG A 50 -0.66 8.69 -0.60
N LEU A 51 -1.18 7.51 -0.30
CA LEU A 51 -0.62 6.58 0.69
C LEU A 51 0.02 5.39 -0.04
N TYR A 52 1.27 5.07 0.33
CA TYR A 52 2.01 3.93 -0.21
C TYR A 52 2.19 2.88 0.88
N THR A 53 1.82 1.64 0.60
CA THR A 53 1.93 0.55 1.58
C THR A 53 2.10 -0.78 0.88
N PRO A 54 2.95 -1.68 1.39
CA PRO A 54 2.90 -3.07 0.98
C PRO A 54 1.66 -3.76 1.57
N MET A 55 1.27 -4.87 0.96
CA MET A 55 0.24 -5.78 1.44
C MET A 55 0.65 -7.22 1.11
N ILE A 56 0.32 -8.16 2.00
CA ILE A 56 0.61 -9.59 1.79
C ILE A 56 -0.67 -10.37 1.52
N TRP A 57 -0.67 -11.16 0.46
CA TRP A 57 -1.75 -12.05 0.07
C TRP A 57 -1.41 -13.50 0.40
N GLY A 58 -2.33 -14.21 1.05
CA GLY A 58 -2.14 -15.62 1.41
C GLY A 58 -0.92 -15.90 2.30
N GLY A 59 -0.36 -14.88 2.94
CA GLY A 59 0.85 -15.00 3.77
C GLY A 59 2.16 -15.19 3.01
N THR A 60 2.15 -15.18 1.68
CA THR A 60 3.32 -15.55 0.87
C THR A 60 3.63 -14.59 -0.27
N HIS A 61 2.66 -13.79 -0.73
CA HIS A 61 2.83 -12.92 -1.90
C HIS A 61 2.70 -11.45 -1.53
N TRP A 62 3.78 -10.69 -1.66
CA TRP A 62 3.78 -9.26 -1.40
C TRP A 62 3.44 -8.46 -2.65
N VAL A 63 2.59 -7.45 -2.48
CA VAL A 63 2.26 -6.44 -3.50
C VAL A 63 2.41 -5.04 -2.93
N GLY A 64 2.61 -4.06 -3.81
CA GLY A 64 2.60 -2.65 -3.45
C GLY A 64 1.22 -2.04 -3.72
N LEU A 65 0.75 -1.17 -2.82
CA LEU A 65 -0.47 -0.38 -3.02
C LEU A 65 -0.15 1.11 -3.02
N CYS A 66 -0.67 1.83 -4.01
CA CYS A 66 -0.80 3.29 -3.98
C CYS A 66 -2.28 3.65 -3.86
N ILE A 67 -2.68 4.17 -2.70
CA ILE A 67 -4.04 4.66 -2.43
C ILE A 67 -4.06 6.15 -2.75
N SER A 68 -4.77 6.54 -3.82
CA SER A 68 -4.88 7.91 -4.31
C SER A 68 -6.23 8.51 -3.92
N LEU A 69 -6.22 9.58 -3.14
CA LEU A 69 -7.45 10.26 -2.72
C LEU A 69 -8.08 11.03 -3.89
N SER A 70 -7.26 11.70 -4.69
CA SER A 70 -7.71 12.44 -5.88
C SER A 70 -8.39 11.53 -6.90
N ASP A 71 -7.75 10.40 -7.22
CA ASP A 71 -8.27 9.43 -8.20
C ASP A 71 -9.36 8.53 -7.62
N TRP A 72 -9.53 8.56 -6.30
CA TRP A 72 -10.40 7.66 -5.52
C TRP A 72 -10.17 6.18 -5.88
N ALA A 73 -8.90 5.81 -5.98
CA ALA A 73 -8.45 4.53 -6.49
C ALA A 73 -7.28 3.94 -5.70
N ILE A 74 -7.16 2.61 -5.74
CA ILE A 74 -6.04 1.83 -5.24
C ILE A 74 -5.34 1.22 -6.44
N TYR A 75 -4.13 1.71 -6.74
CA TYR A 75 -3.26 1.11 -7.73
C TYR A 75 -2.46 -0.02 -7.11
N VAL A 76 -2.58 -1.21 -7.69
CA VAL A 76 -1.94 -2.45 -7.24
C VAL A 76 -0.73 -2.73 -8.12
N PHE A 77 0.45 -2.63 -7.52
CA PHE A 77 1.73 -2.99 -8.09
C PHE A 77 2.03 -4.45 -7.71
N ASP A 78 1.61 -5.37 -8.57
CA ASP A 78 1.77 -6.81 -8.38
C ASP A 78 3.05 -7.32 -9.08
N PRO A 79 4.08 -7.78 -8.34
CA PRO A 79 5.28 -8.37 -8.94
C PRO A 79 5.03 -9.64 -9.75
N ASN A 80 3.92 -10.36 -9.53
CA ASN A 80 3.57 -11.56 -10.28
C ASN A 80 2.08 -11.53 -10.70
N PRO A 81 1.73 -10.74 -11.72
CA PRO A 81 0.34 -10.52 -12.12
C PRO A 81 -0.35 -11.76 -12.70
N LEU A 82 0.41 -12.82 -13.03
CA LEU A 82 -0.13 -14.08 -13.55
C LEU A 82 -0.71 -14.98 -12.44
N GLY A 83 -0.37 -14.71 -11.17
CA GLY A 83 -0.77 -15.57 -10.06
C GLY A 83 -2.21 -15.40 -9.61
N LYS A 84 -2.89 -14.30 -9.98
CA LYS A 84 -4.28 -14.01 -9.61
C LYS A 84 -5.00 -13.24 -10.72
N THR A 85 -6.26 -13.54 -10.97
CA THR A 85 -7.10 -12.72 -11.86
C THR A 85 -7.45 -11.39 -11.19
N ILE A 86 -7.98 -10.42 -11.94
CA ILE A 86 -8.34 -9.11 -11.37
C ILE A 86 -9.46 -9.26 -10.34
N GLU A 87 -10.44 -10.15 -10.56
CA GLU A 87 -11.55 -10.42 -9.66
C GLU A 87 -11.04 -10.94 -8.30
N GLN A 88 -10.06 -11.84 -8.32
CA GLN A 88 -9.42 -12.33 -7.09
C GLN A 88 -8.67 -11.23 -6.34
N VAL A 89 -8.10 -10.26 -7.06
CA VAL A 89 -7.41 -9.13 -6.44
C VAL A 89 -8.38 -8.13 -5.84
N GLU A 90 -9.51 -7.89 -6.52
CA GLU A 90 -10.61 -7.09 -5.97
C GLU A 90 -11.17 -7.72 -4.69
N GLU A 91 -11.36 -9.04 -4.66
CA GLU A 91 -11.80 -9.77 -3.47
C GLU A 91 -10.80 -9.60 -2.31
N LEU A 92 -9.50 -9.72 -2.58
CA LEU A 92 -8.46 -9.53 -1.57
C LEU A 92 -8.37 -8.10 -1.05
N LEU A 93 -8.68 -7.11 -1.89
CA LEU A 93 -8.68 -5.69 -1.54
C LEU A 93 -10.01 -5.18 -0.98
N GLU A 94 -11.09 -5.95 -1.06
CA GLU A 94 -12.42 -5.52 -0.66
C GLU A 94 -12.48 -4.97 0.78
N PRO A 95 -11.81 -5.55 1.80
CA PRO A 95 -11.75 -4.95 3.13
C PRO A 95 -11.08 -3.57 3.13
N VAL A 96 -10.07 -3.36 2.30
CA VAL A 96 -9.34 -2.08 2.22
C VAL A 96 -10.17 -1.06 1.44
N SER A 97 -10.66 -1.40 0.26
CA SER A 97 -11.38 -0.49 -0.63
C SER A 97 -12.70 0.01 -0.04
N THR A 98 -13.40 -0.82 0.74
CA THR A 98 -14.68 -0.47 1.36
C THR A 98 -14.53 0.29 2.69
N MET A 99 -13.42 0.08 3.42
CA MET A 99 -13.15 0.79 4.69
C MET A 99 -12.54 2.17 4.47
N LEU A 100 -11.70 2.35 3.46
CA LEU A 100 -10.98 3.61 3.17
C LEU A 100 -11.90 4.84 3.09
N PRO A 101 -13.09 4.83 2.46
CA PRO A 101 -13.99 5.98 2.42
C PRO A 101 -14.37 6.50 3.82
N TYR A 102 -14.61 5.59 4.75
CA TYR A 102 -14.98 5.92 6.13
C TYR A 102 -13.78 6.46 6.92
N VAL A 103 -12.58 5.94 6.64
CA VAL A 103 -11.34 6.48 7.19
C VAL A 103 -11.11 7.90 6.65
N ALA A 104 -11.18 8.08 5.32
CA ALA A 104 -11.02 9.35 4.64
C ALA A 104 -12.00 10.41 5.17
N LYS A 105 -13.30 10.07 5.30
CA LYS A 105 -14.32 10.95 5.90
C LYS A 105 -13.92 11.47 7.28
N LYS A 106 -13.20 10.67 8.06
CA LYS A 106 -12.83 11.02 9.44
C LYS A 106 -11.55 11.85 9.53
N VAL A 107 -10.60 11.68 8.60
CA VAL A 107 -9.26 12.28 8.71
C VAL A 107 -8.95 13.34 7.67
N CYS A 108 -9.66 13.33 6.53
CA CYS A 108 -9.46 14.27 5.44
C CYS A 108 -10.47 15.44 5.51
N PRO A 109 -10.15 16.61 4.94
CA PRO A 109 -11.10 17.70 4.78
C PRO A 109 -12.34 17.29 3.98
N ALA A 110 -13.50 17.87 4.32
CA ALA A 110 -14.77 17.57 3.64
C ALA A 110 -14.69 17.81 2.12
N ALA A 111 -13.96 18.84 1.68
CA ALA A 111 -13.77 19.14 0.26
C ALA A 111 -13.01 18.04 -0.51
N ALA A 112 -12.11 17.31 0.15
CA ALA A 112 -11.34 16.24 -0.50
C ALA A 112 -12.16 14.95 -0.66
N VAL A 113 -13.06 14.67 0.29
CA VAL A 113 -13.90 13.46 0.29
C VAL A 113 -15.18 13.68 -0.51
N GLY A 114 -15.87 14.79 -0.26
CA GLY A 114 -17.17 15.10 -0.86
C GLY A 114 -18.20 13.99 -0.66
N GLU A 115 -18.98 13.74 -1.71
CA GLU A 115 -20.05 12.72 -1.73
C GLU A 115 -19.50 11.28 -1.75
N ARG A 116 -18.19 11.10 -1.98
CA ARG A 116 -17.54 9.79 -2.07
C ARG A 116 -17.33 9.12 -0.70
N ALA A 117 -17.74 9.75 0.39
CA ALA A 117 -17.55 9.30 1.77
C ALA A 117 -18.01 7.87 2.10
N GLN A 118 -18.82 7.24 1.25
CA GLN A 118 -19.28 5.86 1.37
C GLN A 118 -19.08 5.04 0.08
N VAL A 119 -18.46 5.62 -0.94
CA VAL A 119 -18.19 4.97 -2.22
C VAL A 119 -16.85 4.24 -2.11
N PRO A 120 -16.78 2.91 -2.28
CA PRO A 120 -15.51 2.19 -2.24
C PRO A 120 -14.48 2.75 -3.21
N PHE A 121 -13.21 2.69 -2.85
CA PHE A 121 -12.14 3.05 -3.79
C PHE A 121 -12.11 2.04 -4.95
N ARG A 122 -11.95 2.52 -6.18
CA ARG A 122 -11.74 1.62 -7.33
C ARG A 122 -10.43 0.86 -7.13
N VAL A 123 -10.39 -0.41 -7.49
CA VAL A 123 -9.16 -1.20 -7.50
C VAL A 123 -8.67 -1.28 -8.95
N GLU A 124 -7.39 -1.00 -9.17
CA GLU A 124 -6.79 -1.06 -10.49
C GLU A 124 -5.42 -1.74 -10.40
N ARG A 125 -5.22 -2.81 -11.17
CA ARG A 125 -3.90 -3.43 -11.26
C ARG A 125 -3.08 -2.74 -12.32
N VAL A 126 -1.90 -2.27 -11.94
CA VAL A 126 -0.96 -1.64 -12.86
C VAL A 126 -0.35 -2.72 -13.76
N THR A 127 -0.42 -2.51 -15.07
CA THR A 127 0.06 -3.45 -16.10
C THR A 127 1.37 -2.96 -16.73
N GLY A 128 2.02 -3.82 -17.53
CA GLY A 128 3.26 -3.46 -18.24
C GLY A 128 4.49 -3.29 -17.34
N LEU A 129 4.45 -3.81 -16.11
CA LEU A 129 5.58 -3.79 -15.18
C LEU A 129 6.53 -4.98 -15.43
N TYR A 130 7.74 -4.91 -14.88
CA TYR A 130 8.59 -6.08 -14.71
C TYR A 130 7.83 -7.22 -14.01
N VAL A 131 7.98 -8.44 -14.51
CA VAL A 131 7.34 -9.64 -13.96
C VAL A 131 8.39 -10.46 -13.23
N ASN A 132 8.27 -10.52 -11.90
CA ASN A 132 9.08 -11.37 -11.06
C ASN A 132 8.68 -12.84 -11.25
N ARG A 133 9.61 -13.63 -11.79
CA ARG A 133 9.46 -15.09 -11.93
C ARG A 133 10.21 -15.88 -10.85
N ARG A 134 10.94 -15.19 -9.96
CA ARG A 134 11.78 -15.78 -8.93
C ARG A 134 11.08 -15.82 -7.58
N SER A 135 11.29 -16.89 -6.84
CA SER A 135 10.80 -16.99 -5.46
C SER A 135 11.58 -16.04 -4.55
N GLY A 136 10.90 -15.44 -3.57
CA GLY A 136 11.52 -14.55 -2.57
C GLY A 136 11.66 -13.08 -2.98
N ASP A 137 11.41 -12.73 -4.23
CA ASP A 137 11.61 -11.36 -4.75
C ASP A 137 10.37 -10.47 -4.69
N CYS A 138 9.18 -11.03 -4.43
CA CYS A 138 7.94 -10.26 -4.43
C CYS A 138 7.97 -9.09 -3.43
N GLY A 139 8.54 -9.27 -2.23
CA GLY A 139 8.68 -8.20 -1.24
C GLY A 139 9.56 -7.05 -1.73
N PRO A 140 10.84 -7.31 -2.05
CA PRO A 140 11.74 -6.28 -2.56
C PRO A 140 11.22 -5.57 -3.82
N VAL A 141 10.65 -6.31 -4.78
CA VAL A 141 10.10 -5.74 -6.01
C VAL A 141 8.87 -4.88 -5.74
N ALA A 142 7.94 -5.33 -4.88
CA ALA A 142 6.76 -4.54 -4.49
C ALA A 142 7.15 -3.19 -3.87
N VAL A 143 8.14 -3.18 -2.97
CA VAL A 143 8.64 -1.94 -2.36
C VAL A 143 9.32 -1.05 -3.41
N LYS A 144 10.10 -1.65 -4.32
CA LYS A 144 10.76 -0.91 -5.40
C LYS A 144 9.75 -0.23 -6.32
N PHE A 145 8.67 -0.91 -6.70
CA PHE A 145 7.60 -0.30 -7.49
C PHE A 145 6.96 0.91 -6.79
N LEU A 146 6.73 0.83 -5.48
CA LEU A 146 6.20 1.96 -4.72
C LEU A 146 7.17 3.14 -4.69
N GLU A 147 8.46 2.89 -4.46
CA GLU A 147 9.52 3.90 -4.51
C GLU A 147 9.58 4.58 -5.88
N MET A 148 9.61 3.79 -6.96
CA MET A 148 9.70 4.29 -8.32
C MET A 148 8.47 5.11 -8.69
N HIS A 149 7.27 4.62 -8.44
CA HIS A 149 6.05 5.38 -8.71
C HIS A 149 5.98 6.66 -7.85
N ALA A 150 6.41 6.63 -6.58
CA ALA A 150 6.45 7.82 -5.73
C ALA A 150 7.48 8.87 -6.19
N THR A 151 8.49 8.47 -6.97
CA THR A 151 9.56 9.34 -7.50
C THR A 151 9.42 9.67 -8.98
N GLY A 152 8.28 9.30 -9.58
CA GLY A 152 7.92 9.65 -10.96
C GLY A 152 8.41 8.67 -12.03
N ASP A 153 8.66 7.41 -11.66
CA ASP A 153 9.04 6.30 -12.55
C ASP A 153 10.17 6.64 -13.53
N ARG A 154 11.28 7.15 -12.98
CA ARG A 154 12.45 7.57 -13.76
C ARG A 154 13.21 6.37 -14.31
N LYS A 155 13.99 6.55 -15.38
CA LYS A 155 14.80 5.46 -15.97
C LYS A 155 15.85 4.90 -14.98
N PRO A 156 16.07 3.57 -14.92
CA PRO A 156 15.26 2.53 -15.58
C PRO A 156 13.85 2.51 -14.99
N THR A 157 12.81 2.49 -15.84
CA THR A 157 11.41 2.51 -15.40
C THR A 157 11.02 1.18 -14.78
N MET A 158 9.87 1.10 -14.11
CA MET A 158 9.37 -0.14 -13.50
C MET A 158 9.24 -1.28 -14.52
N ALA A 159 8.93 -0.96 -15.77
CA ALA A 159 8.90 -1.91 -16.90
C ALA A 159 10.30 -2.37 -17.33
N GLY A 160 11.32 -1.52 -17.14
CA GLY A 160 12.70 -1.77 -17.51
C GLY A 160 13.56 -2.42 -16.42
N LEU A 161 12.97 -2.82 -15.28
CA LEU A 161 13.69 -3.62 -14.30
C LEU A 161 14.07 -4.98 -14.89
N THR A 162 15.20 -5.52 -14.42
CA THR A 162 15.73 -6.83 -14.79
C THR A 162 16.09 -7.60 -13.52
N ASP A 163 16.27 -8.92 -13.63
CA ASP A 163 16.70 -9.76 -12.51
C ASP A 163 18.03 -9.28 -11.89
N ASP A 164 18.96 -8.79 -12.72
CA ASP A 164 20.23 -8.21 -12.25
C ASP A 164 20.00 -6.94 -11.41
N LEU A 165 19.11 -6.05 -11.86
CA LEU A 165 18.74 -4.86 -11.09
C LEU A 165 18.05 -5.24 -9.78
N VAL A 166 17.23 -6.29 -9.80
CA VAL A 166 16.61 -6.85 -8.59
C VAL A 166 17.67 -7.33 -7.61
N ASP A 167 18.67 -8.06 -8.08
CA ASP A 167 19.76 -8.54 -7.22
C ASP A 167 20.61 -7.40 -6.66
N ILE A 168 20.82 -6.35 -7.44
CA ILE A 168 21.49 -5.12 -6.99
C ILE A 168 20.69 -4.47 -5.86
N PHE A 169 19.43 -4.08 -6.09
CA PHE A 169 18.69 -3.34 -5.07
C PHE A 169 18.39 -4.19 -3.83
N ARG A 170 18.28 -5.52 -3.96
CA ARG A 170 18.17 -6.42 -2.80
C ARG A 170 19.40 -6.35 -1.90
N LYS A 171 20.60 -6.31 -2.49
CA LYS A 171 21.85 -6.10 -1.73
C LYS A 171 21.87 -4.74 -1.06
N HIS A 172 21.41 -3.69 -1.75
CA HIS A 172 21.28 -2.36 -1.15
C HIS A 172 20.34 -2.36 0.07
N TYR A 173 19.15 -2.95 -0.05
CA TYR A 173 18.22 -3.07 1.08
C TYR A 173 18.82 -3.83 2.25
N ALA A 174 19.52 -4.94 1.99
CA ALA A 174 20.20 -5.70 3.04
C ALA A 174 21.27 -4.85 3.76
N MET A 175 22.06 -4.09 3.00
CA MET A 175 23.07 -3.18 3.56
C MET A 175 22.45 -2.02 4.35
N ASP A 176 21.33 -1.46 3.88
CA ASP A 176 20.61 -0.38 4.58
C ASP A 176 20.03 -0.88 5.90
N ILE A 177 19.43 -2.08 5.92
CA ILE A 177 18.94 -2.71 7.16
C ILE A 177 20.10 -3.01 8.10
N TYR A 178 21.21 -3.57 7.58
CA TYR A 178 22.38 -3.86 8.39
C TYR A 178 22.94 -2.59 9.05
N ARG A 179 23.13 -1.52 8.28
CA ARG A 179 23.61 -0.23 8.80
C ARG A 179 22.63 0.44 9.76
N GLY A 180 21.34 0.42 9.44
CA GLY A 180 20.32 1.15 10.19
C GLY A 180 19.81 0.43 11.45
N VAL A 181 19.84 -0.90 11.46
CA VAL A 181 19.26 -1.72 12.54
C VAL A 181 20.33 -2.52 13.27
N VAL A 182 21.25 -3.16 12.55
CA VAL A 182 22.19 -4.14 13.13
C VAL A 182 23.40 -3.44 13.76
N VAL A 183 24.07 -2.55 13.03
CA VAL A 183 25.27 -1.84 13.52
C VAL A 183 25.00 -1.08 14.85
N PRO A 184 23.89 -0.33 15.03
CA PRO A 184 23.60 0.34 16.29
C PRO A 184 23.41 -0.58 17.50
N LEU A 185 23.23 -1.89 17.30
CA LEU A 185 23.17 -2.87 18.40
C LEU A 185 24.56 -3.21 18.94
N TYR A 186 25.60 -3.11 18.10
CA TYR A 186 26.99 -3.43 18.45
C TYR A 186 27.80 -2.21 18.91
N LEU A 187 27.36 -1.00 18.57
CA LEU A 187 28.03 0.26 18.92
C LEU A 187 27.38 0.97 20.12
N ARG A 188 26.81 0.21 21.07
CA ARG A 188 26.28 0.75 22.33
C ARG A 188 27.36 0.92 23.38
#